data_AF-A0A183ESK2-F1
#
_entry.id   AF-A0A183ESK2-F1
#
_cell.length_a   1.000
_cell.length_b   1.000
_cell.length_c   1.000
_cell.angle_alpha   90.00
_cell.angle_beta   90.00
_cell.angle_gamma   90.00
#
_symmetry.space_group_name_H-M   'P 1'
#
loop_
_entity.id
_entity.type
_entity.pdbx_description
1 polymer ?
#
loop_
_entity_poly.entity_id
_entity_poly.type
_entity_poly.pdbx_seq_one_letter_code
_entity_poly.pdbx_strand_id
1 'polypeptide(L)'
;MISLYDDLSRIENCSIVNAQAICFLYAFALNRRNREGDRDRALQTVLQITSSCKDGTAVSPDVICLAGRIYKDKFITSNYEDRESLDKAIEWYRRAFDLSPLEYSGINLITLLRARGETFENNSEMQQIAVVLNSLLGRKGALANLTEYWDVATYFEVSVLAEDYPKACQAALKMAIMKPPIWFLKSTMENIKLLNRCAATMSPVEKEKQQFLFWSEFFMEAIDSEQEIVCGRFPVLIQEVTKQYTPSFLTLNVSEGSIILSHVLESSQHKKPPPGIHRWHFTAANIKAVSASKRD
;
A
#
# COMPACT_ATOMS: atom_id res chain seq x y z
N MET A 1 -8.47 4.67 -21.31
CA MET A 1 -9.41 5.52 -20.54
C MET A 1 -9.24 7.00 -20.90
N ILE A 2 -8.11 7.64 -20.59
CA ILE A 2 -7.93 9.09 -20.81
C ILE A 2 -8.11 9.49 -22.28
N SER A 3 -7.37 8.85 -23.20
CA SER A 3 -7.48 9.13 -24.64
C SER A 3 -8.91 8.92 -25.15
N LEU A 4 -9.52 7.80 -24.79
CA LEU A 4 -10.91 7.49 -25.15
C LEU A 4 -11.88 8.58 -24.66
N TYR A 5 -11.73 9.07 -23.43
CA TYR A 5 -12.56 10.17 -22.92
C TYR A 5 -12.31 11.46 -23.69
N ASP A 6 -11.04 11.84 -23.88
CA ASP A 6 -10.66 13.05 -24.61
C ASP A 6 -11.15 13.01 -26.07
N ASP A 7 -11.16 11.85 -26.72
CA ASP A 7 -11.67 11.67 -28.09
C ASP A 7 -13.20 11.74 -28.14
N LEU A 8 -13.89 11.05 -27.23
CA LEU A 8 -15.36 11.05 -27.17
C LEU A 8 -15.91 12.44 -26.79
N SER A 9 -15.21 13.19 -25.93
CA SER A 9 -15.63 14.55 -25.54
C SER A 9 -15.58 15.57 -26.68
N ARG A 10 -14.87 15.27 -27.78
CA ARG A 10 -14.83 16.10 -28.98
C ARG A 10 -15.96 15.81 -29.95
N ILE A 11 -16.72 14.73 -29.74
CA ILE A 11 -17.85 14.35 -30.60
C ILE A 11 -19.09 15.13 -30.16
N GLU A 12 -19.68 15.89 -31.08
CA GLU A 12 -20.95 16.58 -30.81
C GLU A 12 -22.04 15.60 -30.37
N ASN A 13 -22.83 15.99 -29.37
CA ASN A 13 -23.91 15.20 -28.78
C ASN A 13 -23.50 13.86 -28.12
N CYS A 14 -22.21 13.65 -27.83
CA CYS A 14 -21.76 12.47 -27.08
C CYS A 14 -22.02 12.64 -25.57
N SER A 15 -23.18 12.18 -25.09
CA SER A 15 -23.56 12.33 -23.67
C SER A 15 -22.91 11.32 -22.72
N ILE A 16 -22.30 10.24 -23.25
CA ILE A 16 -21.73 9.15 -22.43
C ILE A 16 -20.58 9.64 -21.54
N VAL A 17 -19.83 10.66 -21.99
CA VAL A 17 -18.73 11.25 -21.20
C VAL A 17 -19.20 12.00 -19.96
N ASN A 18 -20.50 12.31 -19.88
CA ASN A 18 -21.12 12.96 -18.72
C ASN A 18 -21.62 11.93 -17.69
N ALA A 19 -21.62 10.63 -18.02
CA ALA A 19 -22.01 9.59 -17.07
C ALA A 19 -21.04 9.57 -15.89
N GLN A 20 -21.57 9.58 -14.66
CA GLN A 20 -20.77 9.67 -13.43
C GLN A 20 -19.66 8.62 -13.34
N ALA A 21 -19.94 7.38 -13.74
CA ALA A 21 -18.95 6.30 -13.76
C ALA A 21 -17.80 6.57 -14.75
N ILE A 22 -18.09 7.19 -15.90
CA ILE A 22 -17.08 7.54 -16.91
C ILE A 22 -16.22 8.69 -16.40
N CYS A 23 -16.83 9.74 -15.83
CA CYS A 23 -16.09 10.84 -15.20
C CYS A 23 -15.21 10.36 -14.05
N PHE A 24 -15.70 9.42 -13.22
CA PHE A 24 -14.93 8.80 -12.15
C PHE A 24 -13.70 8.06 -12.68
N LEU A 25 -13.88 7.16 -13.66
CA LEU A 25 -12.77 6.39 -14.25
C LEU A 25 -11.76 7.30 -14.95
N TYR A 26 -12.23 8.36 -15.58
CA TYR A 26 -11.39 9.36 -16.22
C TYR A 26 -10.55 10.14 -15.20
N ALA A 27 -11.17 10.68 -14.14
CA ALA A 27 -10.46 11.38 -13.07
C ALA A 27 -9.48 10.45 -12.33
N PHE A 28 -9.87 9.20 -12.07
CA PHE A 28 -8.99 8.20 -11.49
C PHE A 28 -7.76 7.94 -12.37
N ALA A 29 -7.96 7.79 -13.69
CA ALA A 29 -6.87 7.56 -14.63
C ALA A 29 -5.94 8.78 -14.73
N LEU A 30 -6.48 10.01 -14.78
CA LEU A 30 -5.69 11.24 -14.76
C LEU A 30 -4.80 11.31 -13.50
N ASN A 31 -5.39 11.13 -12.33
CA ASN A 31 -4.65 11.18 -11.07
C ASN A 31 -3.51 10.14 -11.03
N ARG A 32 -3.75 8.93 -11.56
CA ARG A 32 -2.72 7.88 -11.66
C ARG A 32 -1.62 8.21 -12.66
N ARG A 33 -1.94 8.87 -13.78
CA ARG A 33 -0.95 9.25 -14.80
C ARG A 33 -0.06 10.40 -14.33
N ASN A 34 -0.62 11.35 -13.60
CA ASN A 34 0.09 12.44 -12.93
C ASN A 34 1.09 13.20 -13.84
N ARG A 35 0.69 13.53 -15.08
CA ARG A 35 1.39 14.56 -15.86
C ARG A 35 0.99 15.94 -15.36
N GLU A 36 1.72 16.96 -15.80
CA GLU A 36 1.41 18.36 -15.49
C GLU A 36 -0.07 18.67 -15.78
N GLY A 37 -0.77 19.25 -14.81
CA GLY A 37 -2.20 19.57 -14.88
C GLY A 37 -3.17 18.39 -14.71
N ASP A 38 -2.72 17.13 -14.71
CA ASP A 38 -3.63 15.97 -14.64
C ASP A 38 -4.42 15.93 -13.33
N ARG A 39 -3.77 16.20 -12.19
CA ARG A 39 -4.43 16.16 -10.88
C ARG A 39 -5.43 17.29 -10.71
N ASP A 40 -5.16 18.46 -11.30
CA ASP A 40 -6.10 19.58 -11.26
C ASP A 40 -7.34 19.28 -12.12
N ARG A 41 -7.14 18.72 -13.32
CA ARG A 41 -8.24 18.24 -14.17
C ARG A 41 -9.04 17.12 -13.50
N ALA A 42 -8.36 16.19 -12.84
CA ALA A 42 -9.00 15.10 -12.09
C ALA A 42 -9.86 15.66 -10.96
N LEU A 43 -9.32 16.59 -10.17
CA LEU A 43 -10.03 17.21 -9.06
C LEU A 43 -11.23 18.02 -9.56
N GLN A 44 -11.06 18.83 -10.60
CA GLN A 44 -12.15 19.58 -11.22
C GLN A 44 -13.28 18.65 -11.67
N THR A 45 -12.95 17.54 -12.32
CA THR A 45 -13.93 16.52 -12.75
C THR A 45 -14.69 15.96 -11.56
N VAL A 46 -14.00 15.57 -10.48
CA VAL A 46 -14.65 15.02 -9.27
C VAL A 46 -15.54 16.07 -8.59
N LEU A 47 -15.07 17.31 -8.48
CA LEU A 47 -15.85 18.40 -7.90
C LEU A 47 -17.13 18.68 -8.70
N GLN A 48 -17.06 18.66 -10.04
CA GLN A 48 -18.22 18.81 -10.91
C GLN A 48 -19.26 17.71 -10.69
N ILE A 49 -18.84 16.45 -10.52
CA ILE A 49 -19.73 15.35 -10.15
C ILE A 49 -20.42 15.68 -8.82
N THR A 50 -19.65 16.07 -7.80
CA THR A 50 -20.20 16.33 -6.46
C THR A 50 -21.13 17.53 -6.41
N SER A 51 -20.90 18.56 -7.23
CA SER A 51 -21.75 19.75 -7.27
C SER A 51 -23.05 19.52 -8.04
N SER A 52 -23.01 18.73 -9.11
CA SER A 52 -24.20 18.43 -9.94
C SER A 52 -25.19 17.53 -9.22
N CYS A 53 -24.73 16.79 -8.22
CA CYS A 53 -25.57 15.93 -7.38
C CYS A 53 -26.30 16.67 -6.24
N LYS A 54 -26.15 18.00 -6.10
CA LYS A 54 -26.91 18.79 -5.11
C LYS A 54 -28.42 18.79 -5.36
N ASP A 55 -28.86 18.36 -6.55
CA ASP A 55 -30.26 18.31 -6.98
C ASP A 55 -30.98 16.99 -6.59
N GLY A 56 -30.55 16.32 -5.52
CA GLY A 56 -31.26 15.17 -4.92
C GLY A 56 -30.74 13.78 -5.29
N THR A 57 -29.63 13.68 -6.03
CA THR A 57 -28.94 12.39 -6.28
C THR A 57 -27.79 12.21 -5.30
N ALA A 58 -27.75 11.09 -4.58
CA ALA A 58 -26.65 10.81 -3.65
C ALA A 58 -25.34 10.57 -4.41
N VAL A 59 -24.28 11.30 -4.06
CA VAL A 59 -22.92 11.04 -4.58
C VAL A 59 -22.42 9.74 -3.99
N SER A 60 -21.91 8.83 -4.84
CA SER A 60 -21.29 7.59 -4.37
C SER A 60 -20.09 7.87 -3.44
N PRO A 61 -19.93 7.12 -2.33
CA PRO A 61 -18.75 7.18 -1.48
C PRO A 61 -17.42 7.07 -2.25
N ASP A 62 -17.38 6.31 -3.34
CA ASP A 62 -16.18 6.15 -4.18
C ASP A 62 -15.73 7.48 -4.80
N VAL A 63 -16.68 8.31 -5.26
CA VAL A 63 -16.39 9.63 -5.83
C VAL A 63 -15.84 10.58 -4.76
N ILE A 64 -16.39 10.51 -3.55
CA ILE A 64 -15.95 11.30 -2.39
C ILE A 64 -14.53 10.87 -1.99
N CYS A 65 -14.27 9.56 -1.92
CA CYS A 65 -12.93 9.03 -1.65
C CYS A 65 -11.93 9.34 -2.76
N LEU A 66 -12.36 9.46 -4.03
CA LEU A 66 -11.46 9.86 -5.11
C LEU A 66 -10.98 11.30 -4.93
N ALA A 67 -11.83 12.22 -4.48
CA ALA A 67 -11.38 13.58 -4.11
C ALA A 67 -10.31 13.51 -3.00
N GLY A 68 -10.57 12.74 -1.94
CA GLY A 68 -9.61 12.52 -0.86
C GLY A 68 -8.30 11.90 -1.36
N ARG A 69 -8.36 10.95 -2.30
CA ARG A 69 -7.19 10.34 -2.93
C ARG A 69 -6.37 11.34 -3.74
N ILE A 70 -7.00 12.20 -4.53
CA ILE A 70 -6.28 13.20 -5.34
C ILE A 70 -5.51 14.15 -4.42
N TYR A 71 -6.14 14.63 -3.34
CA TYR A 71 -5.46 15.47 -2.34
C TYR A 71 -4.36 14.71 -1.59
N LYS A 72 -4.60 13.45 -1.20
CA LYS A 72 -3.56 12.59 -0.60
C LYS A 72 -2.36 12.46 -1.53
N ASP A 73 -2.60 12.22 -2.82
CA ASP A 73 -1.53 12.01 -3.80
C ASP A 73 -0.76 13.33 -4.06
N LYS A 74 -1.42 14.49 -4.00
CA LYS A 74 -0.78 15.82 -3.99
C LYS A 74 0.14 15.98 -2.78
N PHE A 75 -0.36 15.67 -1.57
CA PHE A 75 0.43 15.70 -0.33
C PHE A 75 1.65 14.76 -0.38
N ILE A 76 1.49 13.54 -0.89
CA ILE A 76 2.60 12.59 -1.03
C ILE A 76 3.64 13.11 -2.04
N THR A 77 3.19 13.69 -3.15
CA THR A 77 4.10 14.15 -4.24
C THR A 77 4.82 15.44 -3.90
N SER A 78 4.27 16.28 -3.03
CA SER A 78 4.96 17.44 -2.45
C SER A 78 5.97 17.05 -1.37
N ASN A 79 6.39 15.78 -1.33
CA ASN A 79 7.24 15.24 -0.27
C ASN A 79 6.70 15.58 1.14
N TYR A 80 5.37 15.47 1.31
CA TYR A 80 4.69 15.63 2.60
C TYR A 80 4.74 17.06 3.16
N GLU A 81 4.97 18.06 2.30
CA GLU A 81 5.05 19.47 2.70
C GLU A 81 3.71 20.21 2.54
N ASP A 82 2.87 19.79 1.59
CA ASP A 82 1.58 20.44 1.32
C ASP A 82 0.52 20.07 2.36
N ARG A 83 0.52 20.81 3.47
CA ARG A 83 -0.43 20.64 4.58
C ARG A 83 -1.86 20.97 4.21
N GLU A 84 -2.08 21.88 3.25
CA GLU A 84 -3.43 22.19 2.78
C GLU A 84 -4.05 20.98 2.09
N SER A 85 -3.29 20.32 1.19
CA SER A 85 -3.74 19.07 0.59
C SER A 85 -3.96 17.96 1.62
N LEU A 86 -3.14 17.87 2.67
CA LEU A 86 -3.37 16.93 3.76
C LEU A 86 -4.72 17.17 4.45
N ASP A 87 -5.00 18.41 4.85
CA ASP A 87 -6.26 18.74 5.53
C ASP A 87 -7.47 18.53 4.63
N LYS A 88 -7.36 18.86 3.33
CA LYS A 88 -8.39 18.57 2.34
C LYS A 88 -8.61 17.07 2.16
N ALA A 89 -7.56 16.27 2.12
CA ALA A 89 -7.68 14.82 2.04
C ALA A 89 -8.46 14.26 3.25
N ILE A 90 -8.11 14.72 4.46
CA ILE A 90 -8.80 14.35 5.70
C ILE A 90 -10.28 14.75 5.65
N GLU A 91 -10.60 15.96 5.22
CA GLU A 91 -11.99 16.45 5.07
C GLU A 91 -12.81 15.52 4.17
N TRP A 92 -12.27 15.15 3.00
CA TRP A 92 -12.95 14.29 2.03
C TRP A 92 -13.10 12.85 2.53
N TYR A 93 -12.07 12.27 3.13
CA TYR A 93 -12.16 10.91 3.67
C TYR A 93 -13.09 10.83 4.89
N ARG A 94 -13.09 11.85 5.76
CA ARG A 94 -14.05 11.98 6.87
C ARG A 94 -15.47 12.01 6.36
N ARG A 95 -15.76 12.88 5.39
CA ARG A 95 -17.08 12.95 4.75
C ARG A 95 -17.51 11.60 4.14
N ALA A 96 -16.59 10.89 3.49
CA ALA A 96 -16.90 9.57 2.92
C ALA A 96 -17.21 8.54 4.01
N PHE A 97 -16.42 8.53 5.08
CA PHE A 97 -16.59 7.61 6.20
C PHE A 97 -17.88 7.88 6.98
N ASP A 98 -18.24 9.13 7.22
CA ASP A 98 -19.49 9.53 7.87
C ASP A 98 -20.72 9.14 7.03
N LEU A 99 -20.62 9.25 5.69
CA LEU A 99 -21.68 8.83 4.77
C LEU A 99 -21.83 7.31 4.74
N SER A 100 -20.71 6.59 4.66
CA SER A 100 -20.67 5.14 4.64
C SER A 100 -19.34 4.64 5.22
N PRO A 101 -19.36 4.01 6.40
CA PRO A 101 -18.14 3.47 7.01
C PRO A 101 -17.65 2.25 6.21
N LEU A 102 -16.62 2.47 5.40
CA LEU A 102 -16.00 1.47 4.53
C LEU A 102 -14.52 1.30 4.92
N GLU A 103 -13.97 0.10 4.68
CA GLU A 103 -12.58 -0.25 5.00
C GLU A 103 -11.59 0.75 4.40
N TYR A 104 -11.73 1.03 3.10
CA TYR A 104 -10.83 1.92 2.38
C TYR A 104 -10.98 3.39 2.78
N SER A 105 -12.18 3.87 3.13
CA SER A 105 -12.35 5.24 3.61
C SER A 105 -11.76 5.41 5.01
N GLY A 106 -12.02 4.45 5.90
CA GLY A 106 -11.53 4.45 7.28
C GLY A 106 -10.00 4.35 7.36
N ILE A 107 -9.37 3.41 6.63
CA ILE A 107 -7.92 3.22 6.70
C ILE A 107 -7.14 4.41 6.14
N ASN A 108 -7.65 5.05 5.09
CA ASN A 108 -7.03 6.27 4.57
C ASN A 108 -7.21 7.45 5.53
N LEU A 109 -8.41 7.60 6.12
CA LEU A 109 -8.68 8.67 7.09
C LEU A 109 -7.75 8.59 8.29
N ILE A 110 -7.66 7.42 8.93
CA ILE A 110 -6.83 7.25 10.12
C ILE A 110 -5.33 7.39 9.82
N THR A 111 -4.89 6.93 8.64
CA THR A 111 -3.51 7.12 8.17
C THR A 111 -3.17 8.59 7.99
N LEU A 112 -4.09 9.39 7.44
CA LEU A 112 -3.90 10.83 7.24
C LEU A 112 -3.97 11.61 8.56
N LEU A 113 -4.85 11.23 9.49
CA LEU A 113 -4.86 11.78 10.85
C LEU A 113 -3.51 11.56 11.53
N ARG A 114 -2.95 10.34 11.41
CA ARG A 114 -1.60 10.03 11.89
C ARG A 114 -0.54 10.92 11.22
N ALA A 115 -0.63 11.14 9.90
CA ALA A 115 0.26 12.05 9.15
C ALA A 115 0.14 13.53 9.54
N ARG A 116 -1.00 13.94 10.08
CA ARG A 116 -1.22 15.27 10.68
C ARG A 116 -0.61 15.40 12.08
N GLY A 117 -0.21 14.30 12.71
CA GLY A 117 0.40 14.27 14.05
C GLY A 117 -0.55 13.81 15.15
N GLU A 118 -1.73 13.31 14.79
CA GLU A 118 -2.70 12.76 15.75
C GLU A 118 -2.21 11.40 16.28
N THR A 119 -2.62 11.06 17.51
CA THR A 119 -2.33 9.79 18.18
C THR A 119 -3.61 9.18 18.73
N PHE A 120 -3.59 7.88 19.02
CA PHE A 120 -4.76 7.22 19.60
C PHE A 120 -5.11 7.78 20.98
N GLU A 121 -4.13 8.28 21.72
CA GLU A 121 -4.33 8.84 23.06
C GLU A 121 -4.99 10.23 23.02
N ASN A 122 -4.73 11.02 21.98
CA ASN A 122 -5.20 12.41 21.89
C ASN A 122 -6.42 12.60 20.98
N ASN A 123 -6.83 11.58 20.22
CA ASN A 123 -7.86 11.71 19.20
C ASN A 123 -8.92 10.58 19.27
N SER A 124 -10.12 10.92 19.75
CA SER A 124 -11.25 9.98 19.87
C SER A 124 -11.83 9.55 18.52
N GLU A 125 -11.72 10.37 17.47
CA GLU A 125 -12.11 10.00 16.11
C GLU A 125 -11.25 8.83 15.62
N MET A 126 -9.93 8.87 15.84
CA MET A 126 -9.04 7.76 15.49
C MET A 126 -9.42 6.46 16.22
N GLN A 127 -9.75 6.54 17.51
CA GLN A 127 -10.21 5.38 18.29
C GLN A 127 -11.50 4.78 17.70
N GLN A 128 -12.47 5.63 17.36
CA GLN A 128 -13.74 5.19 16.76
C GLN A 128 -13.53 4.54 15.40
N ILE A 129 -12.71 5.14 14.53
CA ILE A 129 -12.37 4.57 13.22
C ILE A 129 -11.72 3.19 13.40
N ALA A 130 -10.79 3.04 14.34
CA ALA A 130 -10.14 1.76 14.61
C ALA A 130 -11.12 0.67 15.10
N VAL A 131 -12.09 1.02 15.94
CA VAL A 131 -13.16 0.08 16.37
C VAL A 131 -13.98 -0.37 15.17
N VAL A 132 -14.36 0.56 14.29
CA VAL A 132 -15.15 0.26 13.09
C VAL A 132 -14.36 -0.61 12.10
N LEU A 133 -13.09 -0.30 11.86
CA LEU A 133 -12.21 -1.10 10.98
C LEU A 133 -12.05 -2.54 11.51
N ASN A 134 -11.81 -2.70 12.82
CA ASN A 134 -11.73 -4.02 13.44
C ASN A 134 -13.05 -4.80 13.33
N SER A 135 -14.20 -4.12 13.45
CA SER A 135 -15.52 -4.74 13.25
C SER A 135 -15.75 -5.17 11.80
N LEU A 136 -15.36 -4.34 10.82
CA LEU A 136 -15.45 -4.67 9.39
C LEU A 136 -14.62 -5.91 9.06
N LEU A 137 -13.34 -5.91 9.43
CA LEU A 137 -12.44 -7.05 9.22
C LEU A 137 -12.92 -8.29 9.97
N GLY A 138 -13.40 -8.14 11.20
CA GLY A 138 -13.95 -9.24 11.99
C GLY A 138 -15.12 -9.95 11.30
N ARG A 139 -15.96 -9.22 10.56
CA ARG A 139 -17.07 -9.79 9.77
C ARG A 139 -16.59 -10.56 8.54
N LYS A 140 -15.43 -10.21 7.96
CA LYS A 140 -14.81 -10.94 6.84
C LYS A 140 -14.17 -12.26 7.28
N GLY A 141 -13.86 -12.39 8.57
CA GLY A 141 -13.35 -13.61 9.18
C GLY A 141 -11.83 -13.68 9.22
N ALA A 142 -11.30 -14.90 9.38
CA ALA A 142 -9.87 -15.11 9.56
C ALA A 142 -9.06 -14.74 8.31
N LEU A 143 -7.86 -14.17 8.50
CA LEU A 143 -6.94 -13.78 7.44
C LEU A 143 -6.73 -14.90 6.41
N ALA A 144 -6.64 -16.17 6.85
CA ALA A 144 -6.47 -17.33 5.98
C ALA A 144 -7.59 -17.49 4.93
N ASN A 145 -8.81 -17.03 5.23
CA ASN A 145 -9.99 -17.20 4.39
C ASN A 145 -10.26 -16.01 3.46
N LEU A 146 -9.58 -14.88 3.65
CA LEU A 146 -9.77 -13.70 2.79
C LEU A 146 -9.29 -13.98 1.35
N THR A 147 -10.11 -13.69 0.34
CA THR A 147 -9.73 -13.91 -1.07
C THR A 147 -9.51 -12.61 -1.83
N GLU A 148 -10.03 -11.49 -1.33
CA GLU A 148 -9.90 -10.18 -1.95
C GLU A 148 -8.64 -9.46 -1.46
N TYR A 149 -7.86 -8.90 -2.41
CA TYR A 149 -6.59 -8.24 -2.07
C TYR A 149 -6.80 -7.08 -1.09
N TRP A 150 -7.85 -6.28 -1.31
CA TRP A 150 -8.10 -5.09 -0.50
C TRP A 150 -8.47 -5.43 0.95
N ASP A 151 -9.11 -6.57 1.18
CA ASP A 151 -9.39 -7.06 2.53
C ASP A 151 -8.07 -7.42 3.24
N VAL A 152 -7.17 -8.13 2.55
CA VAL A 152 -5.84 -8.51 3.07
C VAL A 152 -4.95 -7.27 3.28
N ALA A 153 -4.96 -6.31 2.35
CA ALA A 153 -4.21 -5.07 2.45
C ALA A 153 -4.69 -4.20 3.60
N THR A 154 -6.00 -4.09 3.81
CA THR A 154 -6.57 -3.37 4.97
C THR A 154 -6.16 -4.07 6.27
N TYR A 155 -6.22 -5.41 6.32
CA TYR A 155 -5.75 -6.16 7.48
C TYR A 155 -4.27 -5.89 7.78
N PHE A 156 -3.42 -5.85 6.75
CA PHE A 156 -2.00 -5.49 6.87
C PHE A 156 -1.82 -4.08 7.43
N GLU A 157 -2.48 -3.07 6.86
CA GLU A 157 -2.37 -1.67 7.29
C GLU A 157 -2.88 -1.45 8.72
N VAL A 158 -4.02 -2.07 9.09
CA VAL A 158 -4.56 -2.02 10.46
C VAL A 158 -3.60 -2.70 11.45
N SER A 159 -2.98 -3.82 11.07
CA SER A 159 -2.00 -4.50 11.92
C SER A 159 -0.76 -3.64 12.15
N VAL A 160 -0.28 -2.93 11.12
CA VAL A 160 0.85 -1.98 11.25
C VAL A 160 0.47 -0.79 12.13
N LEU A 161 -0.74 -0.25 11.96
CA LEU A 161 -1.25 0.86 12.76
C LEU A 161 -1.38 0.49 14.25
N ALA A 162 -1.71 -0.76 14.55
CA ALA A 162 -1.79 -1.31 15.90
C ALA A 162 -0.43 -1.84 16.42
N GLU A 163 0.63 -1.71 15.63
CA GLU A 163 1.98 -2.23 15.93
C GLU A 163 2.02 -3.77 16.17
N ASP A 164 1.02 -4.50 15.66
CA ASP A 164 0.98 -5.97 15.65
C ASP A 164 1.76 -6.50 14.43
N TYR A 165 3.09 -6.37 14.49
CA TYR A 165 4.00 -6.78 13.42
C TYR A 165 3.89 -8.27 13.05
N PRO A 166 3.66 -9.23 13.99
CA PRO A 166 3.41 -10.62 13.62
C PRO A 166 2.21 -10.80 12.70
N LYS A 167 1.06 -10.16 12.98
CA LYS A 167 -0.10 -10.19 12.09
C LYS A 167 0.16 -9.47 10.77
N ALA A 168 0.88 -8.35 10.81
CA ALA A 168 1.29 -7.64 9.61
C ALA A 168 2.13 -8.53 8.69
N CYS A 169 3.08 -9.32 9.24
CA CYS A 169 3.91 -10.24 8.46
C CYS A 169 3.09 -11.38 7.84
N GLN A 170 2.08 -11.92 8.54
CA GLN A 170 1.18 -12.92 7.99
C GLN A 170 0.37 -12.36 6.80
N ALA A 171 -0.14 -11.15 6.94
CA ALA A 171 -0.89 -10.48 5.88
C ALA A 171 0.00 -10.14 4.68
N ALA A 172 1.23 -9.69 4.93
CA ALA A 172 2.24 -9.44 3.91
C ALA A 172 2.57 -10.71 3.11
N LEU A 173 2.80 -11.86 3.78
CA LEU A 173 2.99 -13.13 3.08
C LEU A 173 1.81 -13.46 2.16
N LYS A 174 0.59 -13.28 2.66
CA LYS A 174 -0.61 -13.51 1.85
C LYS A 174 -0.70 -12.56 0.65
N MET A 175 -0.43 -11.27 0.84
CA MET A 175 -0.37 -10.29 -0.25
C MET A 175 0.64 -10.70 -1.34
N ALA A 176 1.83 -11.17 -0.94
CA ALA A 176 2.86 -11.62 -1.89
C ALA A 176 2.40 -12.83 -2.72
N ILE A 177 1.73 -13.80 -2.08
CA ILE A 177 1.18 -14.98 -2.75
C ILE A 177 0.05 -14.62 -3.73
N MET A 178 -0.73 -13.58 -3.45
CA MET A 178 -1.85 -13.15 -4.30
C MET A 178 -1.41 -12.51 -5.63
N LYS A 179 -0.14 -12.13 -5.77
CA LYS A 179 0.42 -11.49 -6.99
C LYS A 179 -0.48 -10.37 -7.53
N PRO A 180 -0.81 -9.34 -6.72
CA PRO A 180 -1.71 -8.26 -7.14
C PRO A 180 -1.07 -7.40 -8.24
N PRO A 181 -1.87 -6.65 -9.02
CA PRO A 181 -1.34 -5.61 -9.89
C PRO A 181 -0.44 -4.63 -9.13
N ILE A 182 0.68 -4.20 -9.73
CA ILE A 182 1.67 -3.31 -9.08
C ILE A 182 1.02 -2.06 -8.48
N TRP A 183 -0.01 -1.51 -9.13
CA TRP A 183 -0.67 -0.30 -8.66
C TRP A 183 -1.50 -0.50 -7.39
N PHE A 184 -2.02 -1.71 -7.14
CA PHE A 184 -2.65 -2.07 -5.86
C PHE A 184 -1.60 -2.00 -4.75
N LEU A 185 -0.47 -2.68 -4.97
CA LEU A 185 0.63 -2.73 -4.02
C LEU A 185 1.20 -1.34 -3.72
N LYS A 186 1.40 -0.52 -4.76
CA LYS A 186 1.86 0.87 -4.62
C LYS A 186 0.95 1.68 -3.70
N SER A 187 -0.37 1.54 -3.84
CA SER A 187 -1.35 2.25 -3.01
C SER A 187 -1.25 1.86 -1.53
N THR A 188 -1.06 0.56 -1.24
CA THR A 188 -0.89 0.05 0.12
C THR A 188 0.44 0.49 0.72
N MET A 189 1.54 0.37 -0.03
CA MET A 189 2.86 0.76 0.44
C MET A 189 3.01 2.27 0.64
N GLU A 190 2.27 3.10 -0.10
CA GLU A 190 2.19 4.55 0.14
C GLU A 190 1.58 4.86 1.53
N ASN A 191 0.56 4.11 1.97
CA ASN A 191 0.02 4.23 3.32
C ASN A 191 1.03 3.76 4.38
N ILE A 192 1.71 2.63 4.14
CA ILE A 192 2.75 2.14 5.06
C ILE A 192 3.91 3.14 5.20
N LYS A 193 4.33 3.79 4.11
CA LYS A 193 5.33 4.88 4.17
C LYS A 193 4.86 6.01 5.08
N LEU A 194 3.60 6.43 4.97
CA LEU A 194 3.03 7.47 5.83
C LEU A 194 3.05 7.05 7.29
N LEU A 195 2.54 5.85 7.62
CA LEU A 195 2.52 5.33 8.99
C LEU A 195 3.93 5.23 9.59
N ASN A 196 4.89 4.67 8.85
CA ASN A 196 6.27 4.52 9.30
C ASN A 196 6.99 5.86 9.49
N ARG A 197 6.68 6.89 8.70
CA ARG A 197 7.23 8.25 8.90
C ARG A 197 6.73 8.91 10.17
N CYS A 198 5.51 8.59 10.59
CA CYS A 198 4.88 9.18 11.77
C CYS A 198 5.26 8.49 13.07
N ALA A 199 5.62 7.20 12.99
CA ALA A 199 6.24 6.50 14.10
C ALA A 199 7.67 7.04 14.26
N ALA A 200 7.94 7.79 15.33
CA ALA A 200 9.27 8.24 15.66
C ALA A 200 10.24 7.04 15.61
N THR A 201 11.26 7.09 14.74
CA THR A 201 12.28 6.04 14.64
C THR A 201 13.10 6.02 15.92
N MET A 202 12.60 5.34 16.93
CA MET A 202 13.37 4.99 18.12
C MET A 202 14.32 3.85 17.73
N SER A 203 15.61 4.15 17.77
CA SER A 203 16.67 3.15 17.75
C SER A 203 16.90 2.66 19.19
N PRO A 204 17.11 1.36 19.41
CA PRO A 204 17.24 0.29 18.43
C PRO A 204 15.90 -0.21 17.88
N VAL A 205 15.88 -0.59 16.60
CA VAL A 205 14.74 -1.26 15.96
C VAL A 205 14.35 -2.48 16.80
N GLU A 206 13.10 -2.52 17.23
CA GLU A 206 12.56 -3.65 17.98
C GLU A 206 12.75 -4.95 17.21
N LYS A 207 13.16 -6.00 17.92
CA LYS A 207 13.38 -7.33 17.38
C LYS A 207 12.18 -7.86 16.59
N GLU A 208 10.98 -7.55 17.08
CA GLU A 208 9.69 -7.96 16.49
C GLU A 208 9.40 -7.24 15.17
N LYS A 209 10.04 -6.08 14.94
CA LYS A 209 9.89 -5.27 13.72
C LYS A 209 10.79 -5.74 12.57
N GLN A 210 11.79 -6.58 12.81
CA GLN A 210 12.78 -6.97 11.78
C GLN A 210 12.16 -7.67 10.57
N GLN A 211 11.26 -8.63 10.79
CA GLN A 211 10.54 -9.29 9.68
C GLN A 211 9.61 -8.32 8.97
N PHE A 212 8.97 -7.40 9.69
CA PHE A 212 8.15 -6.37 9.07
C PHE A 212 8.98 -5.44 8.18
N LEU A 213 10.19 -5.06 8.61
CA LEU A 213 11.11 -4.29 7.78
C LEU A 213 11.50 -5.04 6.50
N PHE A 214 11.72 -6.36 6.58
CA PHE A 214 11.90 -7.18 5.38
C PHE A 214 10.69 -7.06 4.44
N TRP A 215 9.47 -7.21 4.93
CA TRP A 215 8.27 -7.11 4.08
C TRP A 215 8.09 -5.72 3.48
N SER A 216 8.41 -4.67 4.26
CA SER A 216 8.42 -3.31 3.75
C SER A 216 9.44 -3.16 2.62
N GLU A 217 10.67 -3.66 2.79
CA GLU A 217 11.71 -3.62 1.74
C GLU A 217 11.30 -4.46 0.51
N PHE A 218 10.76 -5.67 0.73
CA PHE A 218 10.29 -6.57 -0.31
C PHE A 218 9.26 -5.92 -1.23
N PHE A 219 8.23 -5.30 -0.67
CA PHE A 219 7.20 -4.65 -1.47
C PHE A 219 7.65 -3.32 -2.05
N MET A 220 8.54 -2.61 -1.37
CA MET A 220 9.14 -1.38 -1.87
C MET A 220 9.96 -1.64 -3.13
N GLU A 221 10.79 -2.68 -3.13
CA GLU A 221 11.57 -3.11 -4.29
C GLU A 221 10.64 -3.50 -5.45
N ALA A 222 9.55 -4.24 -5.15
CA ALA A 222 8.58 -4.66 -6.16
C ALA A 222 7.90 -3.47 -6.88
N ILE A 223 7.66 -2.35 -6.18
CA ILE A 223 7.00 -1.17 -6.77
C ILE A 223 7.97 -0.15 -7.40
N ASP A 224 9.28 -0.26 -7.14
CA ASP A 224 10.32 0.66 -7.64
C ASP A 224 11.11 0.07 -8.83
N SER A 225 10.69 -1.08 -9.34
CA SER A 225 11.33 -1.90 -10.39
C SER A 225 11.54 -1.24 -11.77
N GLU A 226 11.31 0.07 -11.89
CA GLU A 226 11.63 0.88 -13.07
C GLU A 226 13.03 1.51 -13.02
N GLN A 227 13.78 1.35 -11.91
CA GLN A 227 15.15 1.86 -11.77
C GLN A 227 16.20 0.79 -12.10
N GLU A 228 17.37 1.21 -12.59
CA GLU A 228 18.54 0.32 -12.72
C GLU A 228 18.81 -0.37 -11.38
N ILE A 229 19.26 -1.62 -11.42
CA ILE A 229 19.64 -2.37 -10.23
C ILE A 229 20.89 -1.70 -9.62
N VAL A 230 20.67 -0.77 -8.68
CA VAL A 230 21.73 -0.08 -7.94
C VAL A 230 22.13 -0.87 -6.69
N CYS A 231 21.19 -1.61 -6.10
CA CYS A 231 21.39 -2.30 -4.83
C CYS A 231 21.86 -3.75 -5.07
N GLY A 232 23.01 -4.11 -4.48
CA GLY A 232 23.49 -5.50 -4.48
C GLY A 232 22.75 -6.41 -3.48
N ARG A 233 21.67 -5.98 -2.86
CA ARG A 233 20.93 -6.75 -1.85
C ARG A 233 19.45 -6.76 -2.19
N PHE A 234 18.88 -7.96 -2.31
CA PHE A 234 17.51 -8.18 -2.74
C PHE A 234 16.72 -8.91 -1.65
N PRO A 235 15.58 -8.38 -1.22
CA PRO A 235 14.62 -9.14 -0.44
C PRO A 235 13.97 -10.21 -1.33
N VAL A 236 14.07 -11.47 -0.94
CA VAL A 236 13.55 -12.62 -1.69
C VAL A 236 12.77 -13.56 -0.77
N LEU A 237 11.85 -14.33 -1.35
CA LEU A 237 11.16 -15.43 -0.68
C LEU A 237 11.70 -16.75 -1.19
N ILE A 238 12.30 -17.54 -0.29
CA ILE A 238 12.72 -18.90 -0.61
C ILE A 238 11.53 -19.82 -0.40
N GLN A 239 11.10 -20.53 -1.44
CA GLN A 239 10.13 -21.60 -1.28
C GLN A 239 10.86 -22.87 -0.81
N GLU A 240 10.60 -23.25 0.45
CA GLU A 240 11.14 -24.46 1.05
C GLU A 240 10.50 -25.72 0.46
N VAL A 241 11.13 -26.88 0.67
CA VAL A 241 10.57 -28.19 0.26
C VAL A 241 9.21 -28.45 0.92
N THR A 242 8.96 -27.87 2.08
CA THR A 242 7.67 -27.90 2.79
C THR A 242 6.59 -27.01 2.15
N LYS A 243 6.91 -26.31 1.05
CA LYS A 243 6.08 -25.30 0.37
C LYS A 243 5.82 -24.04 1.19
N GLN A 244 6.51 -23.86 2.31
CA GLN A 244 6.51 -22.63 3.07
C GLN A 244 7.47 -21.62 2.42
N TYR A 245 7.16 -20.33 2.54
CA TYR A 245 8.03 -19.28 2.06
C TYR A 245 8.82 -18.69 3.23
N THR A 246 10.14 -18.64 3.08
CA THR A 246 11.06 -18.08 4.07
C THR A 246 11.58 -16.72 3.60
N PRO A 247 11.24 -15.61 4.28
CA PRO A 247 11.87 -14.30 4.13
C PRO A 247 13.39 -14.39 4.15
N SER A 248 14.07 -13.88 3.11
CA SER A 248 15.51 -13.98 2.97
C SER A 248 16.10 -12.81 2.20
N PHE A 249 17.39 -12.54 2.42
CA PHE A 249 18.15 -11.60 1.60
C PHE A 249 19.13 -12.35 0.71
N LEU A 250 19.15 -11.97 -0.57
CA LEU A 250 20.17 -12.33 -1.54
C LEU A 250 21.10 -11.14 -1.72
N THR A 251 22.35 -11.25 -1.31
CA THR A 251 23.36 -10.19 -1.48
C THR A 251 24.40 -10.61 -2.52
N LEU A 252 24.51 -9.84 -3.59
CA LEU A 252 25.52 -9.96 -4.64
C LEU A 252 26.74 -9.11 -4.26
N ASN A 253 27.89 -9.77 -4.15
CA ASN A 253 29.19 -9.09 -4.10
C ASN A 253 29.83 -9.15 -5.49
N VAL A 254 29.69 -8.06 -6.25
CA VAL A 254 30.15 -8.00 -7.65
C VAL A 254 31.66 -8.04 -7.76
N SER A 255 32.41 -7.46 -6.81
CA SER A 255 33.88 -7.42 -6.86
C SER A 255 34.51 -8.78 -6.58
N GLU A 256 33.94 -9.55 -5.64
CA GLU A 256 34.41 -10.89 -5.30
C GLU A 256 33.78 -11.99 -6.17
N GLY A 257 32.76 -11.66 -6.96
CA GLY A 257 32.00 -12.64 -7.74
C GLY A 257 31.32 -13.67 -6.83
N SER A 258 30.72 -13.22 -5.73
CA SER A 258 30.09 -14.09 -4.74
C SER A 258 28.66 -13.68 -4.40
N ILE A 259 27.89 -14.63 -3.89
CA ILE A 259 26.50 -14.46 -3.49
C ILE A 259 26.34 -14.94 -2.06
N ILE A 260 25.71 -14.13 -1.21
CA ILE A 260 25.32 -14.50 0.14
C ILE A 260 23.80 -14.61 0.17
N LEU A 261 23.30 -15.75 0.59
CA LEU A 261 21.88 -15.96 0.86
C LEU A 261 21.69 -16.09 2.37
N SER A 262 20.80 -15.32 2.98
CA SER A 262 20.56 -15.37 4.42
C SER A 262 19.09 -15.23 4.78
N HIS A 263 18.58 -16.11 5.63
CA HIS A 263 17.21 -16.03 6.15
C HIS A 263 17.05 -14.81 7.07
N VAL A 264 15.89 -14.16 6.97
CA VAL A 264 15.42 -13.19 7.95
C VAL A 264 14.72 -13.97 9.06
N LEU A 265 15.48 -14.28 10.10
CA LEU A 265 14.98 -15.08 11.21
C LEU A 265 14.00 -14.27 12.02
N GLU A 266 12.90 -14.92 12.39
CA GLU A 266 12.03 -14.46 13.46
C GLU A 266 12.90 -14.30 14.70
N SER A 267 13.03 -13.07 15.21
CA SER A 267 13.68 -12.85 16.49
C SER A 267 12.74 -13.36 17.58
N SER A 268 12.57 -14.67 17.68
CA SER A 268 11.98 -15.29 18.84
C SER A 268 12.74 -14.82 20.09
N GLN A 269 12.06 -14.78 21.23
CA GLN A 269 12.66 -14.46 22.53
C GLN A 269 13.81 -15.42 22.92
N HIS A 270 14.13 -16.41 22.08
CA HIS A 270 15.21 -17.35 22.27
C HIS A 270 16.58 -16.69 22.03
N LYS A 271 17.49 -16.88 23.01
CA LYS A 271 18.88 -16.43 22.94
C LYS A 271 19.71 -17.10 21.83
N LYS A 272 19.16 -18.11 21.16
CA LYS A 272 19.84 -18.88 20.11
C LYS A 272 18.99 -18.90 18.85
N PRO A 273 19.60 -18.77 17.66
CA PRO A 273 18.89 -18.95 16.41
C PRO A 273 18.26 -20.35 16.34
N PRO A 274 17.17 -20.52 15.58
CA PRO A 274 16.62 -21.83 15.29
C PRO A 274 17.72 -22.79 14.80
N PRO A 275 17.60 -24.09 15.09
CA PRO A 275 18.57 -25.08 14.63
C PRO A 275 18.52 -25.17 13.10
N GLY A 276 19.69 -25.16 12.47
CA GLY A 276 19.81 -25.30 11.02
C GLY A 276 20.84 -24.33 10.42
N ILE A 277 21.00 -24.42 9.11
CA ILE A 277 21.77 -23.45 8.32
C ILE A 277 20.80 -22.36 7.88
N HIS A 278 21.18 -21.11 8.11
CA HIS A 278 20.38 -19.92 7.78
C HIS A 278 21.15 -18.90 6.96
N ARG A 279 22.39 -19.22 6.61
CA ARG A 279 23.27 -18.38 5.81
C ARG A 279 24.15 -19.26 4.95
N TRP A 280 24.19 -18.95 3.67
CA TRP A 280 25.00 -19.60 2.67
C TRP A 280 25.86 -18.57 1.95
N HIS A 281 27.06 -18.99 1.57
CA HIS A 281 27.98 -18.20 0.77
C HIS A 281 28.41 -19.04 -0.43
N PHE A 282 28.13 -18.53 -1.63
CA PHE A 282 28.43 -19.18 -2.89
C PHE A 282 29.40 -18.32 -3.67
N THR A 283 30.58 -18.85 -3.99
CA THR A 283 31.46 -18.23 -4.98
C THR A 283 30.99 -18.58 -6.39
N ALA A 284 31.39 -17.81 -7.41
CA ALA A 284 31.08 -18.10 -8.81
C ALA A 284 31.36 -19.57 -9.20
N ALA A 285 32.46 -20.14 -8.71
CA ALA A 285 32.83 -21.53 -8.98
C ALA A 285 31.89 -22.57 -8.33
N ASN A 286 31.12 -22.20 -7.30
CA ASN A 286 30.14 -23.08 -6.65
C ASN A 286 28.76 -23.06 -7.34
N ILE A 287 28.50 -22.08 -8.21
CA ILE A 287 27.21 -21.92 -8.88
C ILE A 287 27.24 -22.71 -10.19
N LYS A 288 26.48 -23.81 -10.23
CA LYS A 288 26.42 -24.67 -11.43
C LYS A 288 25.55 -24.08 -12.54
N ALA A 289 24.40 -23.53 -12.19
CA ALA A 289 23.42 -22.96 -13.13
C ALA A 289 22.40 -22.09 -12.38
N VAL A 290 21.72 -21.22 -13.14
CA VAL A 290 20.52 -20.47 -12.70
C VAL A 290 19.47 -20.63 -13.80
N SER A 291 18.22 -20.89 -13.40
CA SER A 291 17.10 -21.04 -14.34
C SER A 291 15.83 -20.40 -13.78
N ALA A 292 15.13 -19.62 -14.60
CA ALA A 292 13.80 -19.13 -14.25
C ALA A 292 12.78 -20.28 -14.22
N SER A 293 11.88 -20.24 -13.23
CA SER A 293 10.75 -21.17 -13.16
C SER A 293 9.82 -20.95 -14.34
N LYS A 294 9.24 -22.04 -14.87
CA LYS A 294 8.20 -21.98 -15.91
C LYS A 294 6.77 -21.92 -15.35
N ARG A 295 6.63 -22.07 -14.03
CA ARG A 295 5.34 -22.19 -13.34
C ARG A 295 4.99 -20.99 -12.49
N ASP A 296 5.97 -20.12 -12.22
CA ASP A 296 5.83 -18.97 -11.33
C ASP A 296 5.77 -17.64 -12.09
#